data_AF-A0A1G6VL38-F1
#
_entry.id   AF-A0A1G6VL38-F1
#
_cell.length_a   1.000
_cell.length_b   1.000
_cell.length_c   1.000
_cell.angle_alpha   90.00
_cell.angle_beta   90.00
_cell.angle_gamma   90.00
#
_symmetry.space_group_name_H-M   'P 1'
#
loop_
_entity.id
_entity.type
_entity.pdbx_description
1 polymer ?
#
loop_
_entity_poly.entity_id
_entity_poly.type
_entity_poly.pdbx_seq_one_letter_code
_entity_poly.pdbx_strand_id
1 'polypeptide(L)'
;MHPAPTDAAAPDRPQPRSARDLFVSFTWLALQGFGGVLAIVQREMVEKKRWLTADEFLEDWAVAQVLPGPNVINLALMIGDRYFGLRGAVAAVAGMLTVPLVVILALAVLYAHYAGNPQVAGALRGMGAVAGGLIAATGIKLIPALRRHPLGFGACLGFVALVFAAIAFARIPLGWVLLAVGGVACVWTWRKIGP
;
A
#
# COMPACT_ATOMS: atom_id res chain seq x y z
N MET A 1 -1.40 -47.92 -9.39
CA MET A 1 -0.49 -47.15 -10.26
C MET A 1 -1.28 -45.96 -10.78
N HIS A 2 -1.26 -44.86 -10.04
CA HIS A 2 -1.99 -43.63 -10.36
C HIS A 2 -1.03 -42.75 -11.17
N PRO A 3 -1.30 -42.41 -12.44
CA PRO A 3 -0.41 -41.54 -13.19
C PRO A 3 -0.42 -40.15 -12.54
N ALA A 4 0.78 -39.64 -12.22
CA ALA A 4 0.97 -38.25 -11.80
C ALA A 4 0.44 -37.32 -12.90
N PRO A 5 -0.26 -36.23 -12.57
CA PRO A 5 -0.67 -35.25 -13.56
C PRO A 5 0.57 -34.69 -14.24
N THR A 6 0.65 -34.89 -15.55
CA THR A 6 1.65 -34.31 -16.44
C THR A 6 1.74 -32.82 -16.18
N ASP A 7 2.88 -32.37 -15.65
CA ASP A 7 3.29 -30.97 -15.57
C ASP A 7 3.18 -30.37 -16.99
N ALA A 8 2.08 -29.68 -17.24
CA ALA A 8 1.96 -28.78 -18.36
C ALA A 8 3.00 -27.67 -18.11
N ALA A 9 4.14 -27.76 -18.80
CA ALA A 9 5.24 -26.81 -18.69
C ALA A 9 4.70 -25.37 -18.75
N ALA A 10 4.72 -24.69 -17.61
CA ALA A 10 4.38 -23.29 -17.53
C ALA A 10 5.30 -22.50 -18.48
N PRO A 11 4.80 -21.47 -19.17
CA PRO A 11 5.63 -20.65 -20.05
C PRO A 11 6.87 -20.15 -19.29
N ASP A 12 8.01 -20.06 -19.99
CA ASP A 12 9.30 -19.63 -19.44
C ASP A 12 9.19 -18.17 -18.94
N ARG A 13 8.75 -18.02 -17.68
CA ARG A 13 8.49 -16.71 -17.07
C ARG A 13 9.81 -16.13 -16.54
N PRO A 14 10.02 -14.81 -16.68
CA PRO A 14 11.16 -14.17 -16.04
C PRO A 14 11.07 -14.40 -14.53
N GLN A 15 12.11 -14.99 -13.95
CA GLN A 15 12.24 -15.14 -12.50
C GLN A 15 13.30 -14.16 -11.98
N PRO A 16 13.24 -13.74 -10.70
CA PRO A 16 14.32 -12.98 -10.10
C PRO A 16 15.63 -13.74 -10.26
N ARG A 17 16.67 -13.06 -10.72
CA ARG A 17 17.95 -13.72 -11.06
C ARG A 17 18.78 -14.09 -9.83
N SER A 18 18.54 -13.43 -8.70
CA SER A 18 19.24 -13.67 -7.43
C SER A 18 18.52 -13.02 -6.26
N ALA A 19 18.92 -13.37 -5.03
CA ALA A 19 18.48 -12.68 -3.82
C ALA A 19 18.80 -11.16 -3.83
N ARG A 20 19.86 -10.73 -4.53
CA ARG A 20 20.16 -9.30 -4.73
C ARG A 20 19.13 -8.60 -5.62
N ASP A 21 18.64 -9.29 -6.65
CA ASP A 21 17.60 -8.73 -7.54
C ASP A 21 16.28 -8.53 -6.77
N LEU A 22 15.93 -9.47 -5.87
CA LEU A 22 14.82 -9.28 -4.92
C LEU A 22 15.05 -8.07 -4.02
N PHE A 23 16.23 -7.99 -3.38
CA PHE A 23 16.57 -6.85 -2.51
C PHE A 23 16.41 -5.50 -3.24
N VAL A 24 16.95 -5.38 -4.45
CA VAL A 24 16.90 -4.13 -5.23
C VAL A 24 15.47 -3.84 -5.69
N SER A 25 14.72 -4.85 -6.13
CA SER A 25 13.35 -4.68 -6.61
C SER A 25 12.41 -4.26 -5.48
N PHE A 26 12.52 -4.88 -4.30
CA PHE A 26 11.73 -4.50 -3.12
C PHE A 26 12.17 -3.17 -2.50
N THR A 27 13.45 -2.82 -2.60
CA THR A 27 13.94 -1.47 -2.27
C THR A 27 13.24 -0.43 -3.14
N TRP A 28 13.22 -0.65 -4.45
CA TRP A 28 12.61 0.28 -5.40
C TRP A 28 11.10 0.42 -5.16
N LEU A 29 10.41 -0.70 -4.90
CA LEU A 29 9.01 -0.70 -4.49
C LEU A 29 8.77 0.13 -3.22
N ALA A 30 9.62 -0.01 -2.21
CA ALA A 30 9.48 0.71 -0.95
C ALA A 30 9.63 2.23 -1.11
N LEU A 31 10.52 2.67 -2.01
CA LEU A 31 10.71 4.09 -2.32
C LEU A 31 9.55 4.70 -3.13
N GLN A 32 8.73 3.87 -3.77
CA GLN A 32 7.63 4.32 -4.63
C GLN A 32 6.25 4.26 -3.97
N GLY A 33 6.13 3.73 -2.75
CA GLY A 33 4.84 3.42 -2.09
C GLY A 33 3.91 4.60 -1.75
N PHE A 34 4.08 5.77 -2.36
CA PHE A 34 3.27 6.94 -2.07
C PHE A 34 1.98 6.97 -2.92
N GLY A 35 0.81 7.09 -2.27
CA GLY A 35 -0.47 7.38 -2.96
C GLY A 35 -1.16 6.20 -3.68
N GLY A 36 -0.74 4.96 -3.44
CA GLY A 36 -1.41 3.78 -4.03
C GLY A 36 -0.53 2.55 -4.15
N VAL A 37 -0.04 2.04 -3.02
CA VAL A 37 0.98 0.97 -3.00
C VAL A 37 0.54 -0.27 -3.78
N LEU A 38 -0.72 -0.69 -3.66
CA LEU A 38 -1.26 -1.85 -4.38
C LEU A 38 -1.05 -1.75 -5.90
N ALA A 39 -1.43 -0.63 -6.50
CA ALA A 39 -1.30 -0.43 -7.95
C ALA A 39 0.19 -0.42 -8.39
N ILE A 40 1.07 0.11 -7.53
CA ILE A 40 2.51 0.17 -7.80
C ILE A 40 3.12 -1.22 -7.73
N VAL A 41 2.80 -1.99 -6.68
CA VAL A 41 3.27 -3.36 -6.52
C VAL A 41 2.75 -4.25 -7.64
N GLN A 42 1.45 -4.17 -7.97
CA GLN A 42 0.86 -4.91 -9.09
C GLN A 42 1.56 -4.59 -10.41
N ARG A 43 1.73 -3.31 -10.73
CA ARG A 43 2.44 -2.87 -11.95
C ARG A 43 3.88 -3.38 -11.99
N GLU A 44 4.60 -3.31 -10.89
CA GLU A 44 6.00 -3.75 -10.86
C GLU A 44 6.11 -5.27 -11.01
N MET A 45 5.32 -6.04 -10.27
CA MET A 45 5.41 -7.50 -10.22
C MET A 45 4.76 -8.20 -11.41
N VAL A 46 3.61 -7.70 -11.87
CA VAL A 46 2.82 -8.31 -12.96
C VAL A 46 3.18 -7.72 -14.33
N GLU A 47 3.19 -6.39 -14.47
CA GLU A 47 3.36 -5.76 -15.79
C GLU A 47 4.83 -5.64 -16.21
N LYS A 48 5.70 -5.12 -15.31
CA LYS A 48 7.11 -4.86 -15.63
C LYS A 48 7.99 -6.10 -15.48
N LYS A 49 8.03 -6.68 -14.28
CA LYS A 49 8.89 -7.82 -13.97
C LYS A 49 8.31 -9.14 -14.46
N ARG A 50 6.97 -9.23 -14.57
CA ARG A 50 6.22 -10.43 -15.00
C ARG A 50 6.55 -11.67 -14.19
N TRP A 51 6.84 -11.48 -12.91
CA TRP A 51 7.10 -12.55 -11.94
C TRP A 51 5.82 -13.28 -11.54
N LEU A 52 4.68 -12.60 -11.62
CA LEU A 52 3.37 -13.12 -11.22
C LEU A 52 2.35 -12.83 -12.32
N THR A 53 1.38 -13.72 -12.49
CA THR A 53 0.16 -13.37 -13.22
C THR A 53 -0.72 -12.45 -12.37
N ALA A 54 -1.74 -11.84 -12.99
CA ALA A 54 -2.71 -11.04 -12.26
C ALA A 54 -3.44 -11.87 -11.19
N ASP A 55 -3.78 -13.12 -11.51
CA ASP A 55 -4.49 -14.02 -10.59
C ASP A 55 -3.60 -14.46 -9.42
N GLU A 56 -2.35 -14.88 -9.70
CA GLU A 56 -1.36 -15.23 -8.66
C GLU A 56 -1.09 -14.04 -7.74
N PHE A 57 -0.98 -12.83 -8.30
CA PHE A 57 -0.81 -11.62 -7.51
C PHE A 57 -2.00 -11.38 -6.57
N LEU A 58 -3.23 -11.56 -7.06
CA LEU A 58 -4.43 -11.36 -6.24
C LEU A 58 -4.55 -12.41 -5.14
N GLU A 59 -4.19 -13.67 -5.42
CA GLU A 59 -4.15 -14.73 -4.41
C GLU A 59 -3.11 -14.43 -3.33
N ASP A 60 -1.87 -14.12 -3.72
CA ASP A 60 -0.79 -13.79 -2.79
C ASP A 60 -1.13 -12.51 -1.99
N TRP A 61 -1.75 -11.53 -2.63
CA TRP A 61 -2.20 -10.30 -1.98
C TRP A 61 -3.33 -10.56 -0.97
N ALA A 62 -4.28 -11.44 -1.28
CA ALA A 62 -5.36 -11.82 -0.37
C ALA A 62 -4.79 -12.49 0.89
N VAL A 63 -3.83 -13.40 0.72
CA VAL A 63 -3.14 -14.04 1.85
C VAL A 63 -2.37 -13.00 2.67
N ALA A 64 -1.67 -12.06 2.01
CA ALA A 64 -0.94 -10.99 2.68
C ALA A 64 -1.83 -10.07 3.52
N GLN A 65 -3.12 -9.93 3.18
CA GLN A 65 -4.11 -9.17 3.95
C GLN A 65 -4.66 -9.92 5.17
N VAL A 66 -4.64 -11.26 5.15
CA VAL A 66 -5.06 -12.09 6.29
C VAL A 66 -3.95 -12.16 7.35
N LEU A 67 -2.69 -12.11 6.92
CA LEU A 67 -1.54 -12.12 7.81
C LEU A 67 -1.44 -10.82 8.63
N PRO A 68 -1.14 -10.90 9.94
CA PRO A 68 -0.94 -9.72 10.75
C PRO A 68 0.30 -8.94 10.26
N GLY A 69 0.17 -7.62 10.15
CA GLY A 69 1.27 -6.73 9.79
C GLY A 69 1.07 -6.01 8.45
N PRO A 70 2.12 -5.36 7.92
CA PRO A 70 2.02 -4.60 6.69
C PRO A 70 1.94 -5.53 5.47
N ASN A 71 0.82 -5.45 4.72
CA ASN A 71 0.53 -6.32 3.57
C ASN A 71 1.71 -6.45 2.57
N VAL A 72 2.41 -5.34 2.30
CA VAL A 72 3.49 -5.29 1.32
C VAL A 72 4.74 -6.03 1.79
N ILE A 73 5.00 -6.02 3.12
CA ILE A 73 6.09 -6.80 3.73
C ILE A 73 5.75 -8.29 3.70
N ASN A 74 4.50 -8.65 4.04
CA ASN A 74 4.03 -10.03 3.99
C ASN A 74 4.17 -10.59 2.56
N LEU A 75 3.74 -9.81 1.56
CA LEU A 75 3.90 -10.17 0.16
C LEU A 75 5.38 -10.33 -0.23
N ALA A 76 6.26 -9.41 0.20
CA ALA A 76 7.69 -9.50 -0.08
C ALA A 76 8.33 -10.75 0.52
N LEU A 77 7.91 -11.10 1.74
CA LEU A 77 8.35 -12.31 2.43
C LEU A 77 7.91 -13.56 1.67
N MET A 78 6.63 -13.65 1.29
CA MET A 78 6.07 -14.77 0.53
C MET A 78 6.74 -14.94 -0.84
N ILE A 79 6.90 -13.84 -1.59
CA ILE A 79 7.58 -13.85 -2.89
C ILE A 79 9.06 -14.24 -2.73
N GLY A 80 9.75 -13.67 -1.74
CA GLY A 80 11.14 -14.01 -1.47
C GLY A 80 11.34 -15.47 -1.10
N ASP A 81 10.45 -16.02 -0.27
CA ASP A 81 10.46 -17.43 0.12
C ASP A 81 10.20 -18.36 -1.07
N ARG A 82 9.23 -18.03 -1.92
CA ARG A 82 8.90 -18.80 -3.14
C ARG A 82 10.10 -18.98 -4.07
N TYR A 83 10.94 -17.97 -4.24
CA TYR A 83 12.04 -18.00 -5.22
C TYR A 83 13.38 -18.51 -4.67
N PHE A 84 13.75 -18.17 -3.43
CA PHE A 84 15.05 -18.57 -2.86
C PHE A 84 14.96 -19.04 -1.39
N GLY A 85 13.77 -19.46 -0.95
CA GLY A 85 13.50 -19.85 0.44
C GLY A 85 13.80 -18.72 1.42
N LEU A 86 14.20 -19.10 2.63
CA LEU A 86 14.52 -18.17 3.72
C LEU A 86 15.49 -17.05 3.33
N ARG A 87 16.48 -17.36 2.46
CA ARG A 87 17.47 -16.37 2.01
C ARG A 87 16.84 -15.30 1.12
N GLY A 88 15.90 -15.69 0.26
CA GLY A 88 15.13 -14.76 -0.56
C GLY A 88 14.15 -13.94 0.27
N ALA A 89 13.46 -14.57 1.22
CA ALA A 89 12.54 -13.90 2.14
C ALA A 89 13.26 -12.79 2.93
N VAL A 90 14.40 -13.12 3.55
CA VAL A 90 15.20 -12.15 4.31
C VAL A 90 15.73 -11.05 3.40
N ALA A 91 16.20 -11.36 2.18
CA ALA A 91 16.69 -10.36 1.25
C ALA A 91 15.58 -9.39 0.76
N ALA A 92 14.38 -9.91 0.48
CA ALA A 92 13.24 -9.11 0.07
C ALA A 92 12.80 -8.13 1.17
N VAL A 93 12.64 -8.63 2.40
CA VAL A 93 12.26 -7.82 3.56
C VAL A 93 13.37 -6.82 3.93
N ALA A 94 14.63 -7.23 3.90
CA ALA A 94 15.76 -6.32 4.13
C ALA A 94 15.79 -5.20 3.09
N GLY A 95 15.58 -5.50 1.81
CA GLY A 95 15.49 -4.46 0.76
C GLY A 95 14.36 -3.46 1.03
N MET A 96 13.21 -3.98 1.45
CA MET A 96 12.04 -3.17 1.75
C MET A 96 12.23 -2.23 2.95
N LEU A 97 13.02 -2.62 3.95
CA LEU A 97 13.16 -1.88 5.21
C LEU A 97 14.45 -1.06 5.28
N THR A 98 15.58 -1.63 4.87
CA THR A 98 16.91 -1.07 5.13
C THR A 98 17.10 0.27 4.42
N VAL A 99 16.79 0.36 3.12
CA VAL A 99 17.07 1.58 2.36
C VAL A 99 16.14 2.74 2.76
N PRO A 100 14.81 2.57 2.87
CA PRO A 100 13.94 3.64 3.38
C PRO A 100 14.31 4.08 4.80
N LEU A 101 14.71 3.14 5.67
CA LEU A 101 15.17 3.46 7.02
C LEU A 101 16.43 4.32 7.00
N VAL A 102 17.44 3.95 6.19
CA VAL A 102 18.67 4.74 6.04
C VAL A 102 18.37 6.13 5.49
N VAL A 103 17.49 6.25 4.50
CA VAL A 103 17.08 7.55 3.94
C VAL A 103 16.43 8.43 5.00
N ILE A 104 15.47 7.89 5.77
CA ILE A 104 14.79 8.64 6.83
C ILE A 104 15.77 9.04 7.94
N LEU A 105 16.66 8.14 8.35
CA LEU A 105 17.65 8.43 9.38
C LEU A 105 18.64 9.51 8.92
N ALA A 106 19.11 9.43 7.67
CA ALA A 106 19.98 10.45 7.08
C ALA A 106 19.28 11.82 7.03
N LEU A 107 18.01 11.86 6.63
CA LEU A 107 17.20 13.09 6.66
C LEU A 107 17.00 13.62 8.08
N ALA A 108 16.80 12.74 9.07
CA ALA A 108 16.65 13.12 10.46
C ALA A 108 17.95 13.73 11.03
N VAL A 109 19.10 13.12 10.75
CA VAL A 109 20.42 13.65 11.15
C VAL A 109 20.69 15.00 10.48
N LEU A 110 20.41 15.10 9.17
CA LEU A 110 20.56 16.35 8.42
C LEU A 110 19.64 17.44 9.00
N TYR A 111 18.40 17.10 9.32
CA TYR A 111 17.49 18.02 9.98
C TYR A 111 18.03 18.49 11.33
N ALA A 112 18.54 17.57 12.17
CA ALA A 112 19.09 17.94 13.48
C ALA A 112 20.27 18.92 13.37
N HIS A 113 21.12 18.78 12.35
CA HIS A 113 22.27 19.68 12.15
C HIS A 113 21.87 21.05 11.58
N TYR A 114 20.85 21.09 10.71
CA TYR A 114 20.45 22.30 10.00
C TYR A 114 19.09 22.86 10.44
N ALA A 115 18.56 22.41 11.59
CA ALA A 115 17.25 22.83 12.11
C ALA A 115 17.14 24.35 12.31
N GLY A 116 18.26 25.02 12.60
CA GLY A 116 18.34 26.47 12.75
C GLY A 116 18.27 27.26 11.42
N ASN A 117 18.38 26.60 10.26
CA ASN A 117 18.28 27.27 8.97
C ASN A 117 16.81 27.34 8.50
N PRO A 118 16.24 28.55 8.32
CA PRO A 118 14.85 28.72 7.86
C PRO A 118 14.55 28.02 6.53
N GLN A 119 15.54 27.88 5.64
CA GLN A 119 15.37 27.22 4.35
C GLN A 119 15.12 25.71 4.51
N VAL A 120 15.80 25.04 5.44
CA VAL A 120 15.62 23.59 5.68
C VAL A 120 14.27 23.32 6.35
N ALA A 121 13.88 24.15 7.32
CA ALA A 121 12.55 24.10 7.91
C ALA A 121 11.44 24.35 6.86
N GLY A 122 11.66 25.30 5.94
CA GLY A 122 10.77 25.57 4.81
C GLY A 122 10.65 24.38 3.85
N ALA A 123 11.76 23.74 3.49
CA ALA A 123 11.77 22.57 2.62
C ALA A 123 11.01 21.38 3.24
N LEU A 124 11.20 21.10 4.52
CA LEU A 124 10.46 20.04 5.24
C LEU A 124 8.97 20.34 5.31
N ARG A 125 8.60 21.60 5.58
CA ARG A 125 7.20 22.02 5.57
C ARG A 125 6.59 21.87 4.17
N GLY A 126 7.35 22.18 3.12
CA GLY A 126 6.99 21.92 1.73
C GLY A 126 6.77 20.44 1.43
N MET A 127 7.66 19.55 1.88
CA MET A 127 7.47 18.10 1.75
C MET A 127 6.19 17.61 2.46
N GLY A 128 5.89 18.16 3.64
CA GLY A 128 4.62 17.90 4.33
C GLY A 128 3.40 18.31 3.50
N ALA A 129 3.46 19.48 2.85
CA ALA A 129 2.40 19.92 1.93
C ALA A 129 2.25 19.01 0.71
N VAL A 130 3.36 18.53 0.14
CA VAL A 130 3.35 17.57 -0.98
C VAL A 130 2.70 16.25 -0.55
N ALA A 131 3.07 15.72 0.63
CA ALA A 131 2.48 14.50 1.17
C ALA A 131 0.95 14.65 1.37
N GLY A 132 0.51 15.78 1.95
CA GLY A 132 -0.91 16.11 2.07
C GLY A 132 -1.62 16.21 0.72
N GLY A 133 -0.99 16.85 -0.26
CA GLY A 133 -1.50 16.96 -1.63
C GLY A 133 -1.65 15.60 -2.32
N LEU A 134 -0.73 14.67 -2.10
CA LEU A 134 -0.80 13.33 -2.66
C LEU A 134 -1.91 12.48 -2.02
N ILE A 135 -2.12 12.61 -0.71
CA ILE A 135 -3.25 11.99 -0.01
C ILE A 135 -4.57 12.55 -0.58
N ALA A 136 -4.66 13.86 -0.75
CA ALA A 136 -5.82 14.51 -1.36
C ALA A 136 -6.04 14.00 -2.81
N ALA A 137 -4.99 13.91 -3.62
CA ALA A 137 -5.07 13.39 -4.99
C ALA A 137 -5.56 11.93 -5.02
N THR A 138 -5.12 11.12 -4.07
CA THR A 138 -5.61 9.73 -3.91
C THR A 138 -7.10 9.71 -3.57
N GLY A 139 -7.54 10.56 -2.65
CA GLY A 139 -8.98 10.73 -2.34
C GLY A 139 -9.80 11.18 -3.55
N ILE A 140 -9.30 12.14 -4.33
CA ILE A 140 -9.94 12.61 -5.57
C ILE A 140 -10.08 11.46 -6.57
N LYS A 141 -9.05 10.61 -6.71
CA LYS A 141 -9.06 9.45 -7.59
C LYS A 141 -10.13 8.41 -7.21
N LEU A 142 -10.59 8.40 -5.96
CA LEU A 142 -11.66 7.51 -5.48
C LEU A 142 -13.07 8.08 -5.69
N ILE A 143 -13.23 9.36 -6.02
CA ILE A 143 -14.55 9.98 -6.26
C ILE A 143 -15.40 9.22 -7.31
N PRO A 144 -14.85 8.78 -8.46
CA PRO A 144 -15.64 8.04 -9.45
C PRO A 144 -16.21 6.72 -8.92
N ALA A 145 -15.47 6.03 -8.04
CA ALA A 145 -15.96 4.81 -7.39
C ALA A 145 -17.15 5.10 -6.47
N LEU A 146 -17.13 6.25 -5.80
CA LEU A 146 -18.21 6.70 -4.91
C LEU A 146 -19.53 6.95 -5.66
N ARG A 147 -19.47 7.39 -6.92
CA ARG A 147 -20.67 7.61 -7.76
C ARG A 147 -21.43 6.31 -8.06
N ARG A 148 -20.74 5.17 -8.04
CA ARG A 148 -21.33 3.84 -8.26
C ARG A 148 -21.82 3.19 -6.96
N HIS A 149 -21.64 3.87 -5.82
CA HIS A 149 -22.01 3.32 -4.53
C HIS A 149 -23.54 3.31 -4.33
N PRO A 150 -24.13 2.22 -3.81
CA PRO A 150 -25.59 2.04 -3.68
C PRO A 150 -26.30 3.06 -2.77
N LEU A 151 -25.55 3.73 -1.88
CA LEU A 151 -26.08 4.84 -1.07
C LEU A 151 -26.45 6.08 -1.89
N GLY A 152 -25.87 6.27 -3.07
CA GLY A 152 -26.02 7.47 -3.89
C GLY A 152 -25.00 8.55 -3.55
N PHE A 153 -24.56 9.29 -4.57
CA PHE A 153 -23.44 10.24 -4.48
C PHE A 153 -23.63 11.33 -3.40
N GLY A 154 -24.86 11.83 -3.22
CA GLY A 154 -25.16 12.89 -2.23
C GLY A 154 -24.98 12.43 -0.78
N ALA A 155 -25.44 11.21 -0.45
CA ALA A 155 -25.27 10.65 0.89
C ALA A 155 -23.79 10.40 1.20
N CYS A 156 -23.05 9.86 0.24
CA CYS A 156 -21.61 9.66 0.38
C CYS A 156 -20.84 10.97 0.56
N LEU A 157 -21.20 12.03 -0.19
CA LEU A 157 -20.59 13.34 -0.01
C LEU A 157 -20.91 13.95 1.36
N GLY A 158 -22.13 13.73 1.86
CA GLY A 158 -22.53 14.10 3.23
C GLY A 158 -21.67 13.42 4.29
N PHE A 159 -21.40 12.13 4.16
CA PHE A 159 -20.48 11.41 5.06
C PHE A 159 -19.05 11.94 4.99
N VAL A 160 -18.53 12.22 3.79
CA VAL A 160 -17.20 12.82 3.62
C VAL A 160 -17.12 14.19 4.30
N ALA A 161 -18.12 15.05 4.11
CA ALA A 161 -18.18 16.36 4.75
C ALA A 161 -18.28 16.25 6.28
N LEU A 162 -19.06 15.31 6.79
CA LEU A 162 -19.21 15.06 8.23
C LEU A 162 -17.90 14.59 8.86
N VAL A 163 -17.23 13.60 8.25
CA VAL A 163 -15.92 13.11 8.71
C VAL A 163 -14.89 14.23 8.69
N PHE A 164 -14.85 15.00 7.60
CA PHE A 164 -13.95 16.14 7.49
C PHE A 164 -14.21 17.18 8.58
N ALA A 165 -15.47 17.53 8.84
CA ALA A 165 -15.82 18.50 9.86
C ALA A 165 -15.48 18.01 11.29
N ALA A 166 -15.77 16.74 11.58
CA ALA A 166 -15.47 16.12 12.87
C ALA A 166 -13.96 16.10 13.17
N ILE A 167 -13.13 15.84 12.17
CA ILE A 167 -11.67 15.77 12.33
C ILE A 167 -11.06 17.18 12.30
N ALA A 168 -11.42 18.01 11.32
CA ALA A 168 -10.79 19.32 11.12
C ALA A 168 -11.19 20.36 12.17
N PHE A 169 -12.47 20.40 12.57
CA PHE A 169 -12.97 21.39 13.53
C PHE A 169 -13.06 20.85 14.94
N ALA A 170 -13.66 19.67 15.12
CA ALA A 170 -13.86 19.10 16.46
C ALA A 170 -12.65 18.31 16.99
N ARG A 171 -11.61 18.10 16.15
CA ARG A 171 -10.38 17.34 16.47
C ARG A 171 -10.65 15.99 17.15
N ILE A 172 -11.77 15.37 16.80
CA ILE A 172 -12.15 14.07 17.34
C ILE A 172 -11.12 13.05 16.80
N PRO A 173 -10.53 12.20 17.65
CA PRO A 173 -9.54 11.25 17.21
C PRO A 173 -10.19 10.27 16.21
N LEU A 174 -9.41 9.92 15.19
CA LEU A 174 -9.86 9.17 14.01
C LEU A 174 -10.58 7.86 14.36
N GLY A 175 -10.14 7.19 15.44
CA GLY A 175 -10.78 5.94 15.91
C GLY A 175 -12.26 6.10 16.23
N TRP A 176 -12.65 7.15 16.95
CA TRP A 176 -14.06 7.41 17.30
C TRP A 176 -14.89 7.80 16.08
N VAL A 177 -14.31 8.59 15.17
CA VAL A 177 -14.99 8.99 13.92
C VAL A 177 -15.24 7.79 13.02
N LEU A 178 -14.26 6.88 12.90
CA LEU A 178 -14.42 5.62 12.15
C LEU A 178 -15.49 4.73 12.77
N LEU A 179 -15.49 4.55 14.09
CA LEU A 179 -16.48 3.70 14.76
C LEU A 179 -17.89 4.26 14.63
N ALA A 180 -18.07 5.56 14.89
CA ALA A 180 -19.40 6.19 14.84
C ALA A 180 -19.89 6.37 13.40
N VAL A 181 -19.16 7.16 12.61
CA VAL A 181 -19.61 7.54 11.26
C VAL A 181 -19.47 6.38 10.28
N GLY A 182 -18.36 5.62 10.37
CA GLY A 182 -18.16 4.42 9.56
C GLY A 182 -19.17 3.31 9.91
N GLY A 183 -19.43 3.08 11.20
CA GLY A 183 -20.45 2.13 11.65
C GLY A 183 -21.85 2.49 11.14
N VAL A 184 -22.26 3.76 11.27
CA VAL A 184 -23.54 4.25 10.75
C VAL A 184 -23.63 4.11 9.23
N ALA A 185 -22.56 4.46 8.51
CA ALA A 185 -22.50 4.31 7.05
C ALA A 185 -22.62 2.84 6.62
N CYS A 186 -21.93 1.92 7.29
CA CYS A 186 -22.00 0.48 7.02
C CYS A 186 -23.39 -0.08 7.30
N VAL A 187 -24.00 0.25 8.44
CA VAL A 187 -25.35 -0.23 8.80
C VAL A 187 -26.40 0.30 7.84
N TRP A 188 -26.32 1.58 7.45
CA TRP A 188 -27.26 2.16 6.50
C TRP A 188 -27.07 1.56 5.10
N THR A 189 -25.83 1.32 4.68
CA THR A 189 -25.53 0.63 3.42
C THR A 189 -26.11 -0.79 3.44
N TRP A 190 -25.90 -1.54 4.53
CA TRP A 190 -26.41 -2.90 4.68
C TRP A 190 -27.95 -2.94 4.65
N ARG A 191 -28.64 -1.99 5.29
CA ARG A 191 -30.11 -1.88 5.22
C ARG A 191 -30.64 -1.52 3.84
N LYS A 192 -29.82 -0.93 2.96
CA LYS A 192 -30.22 -0.52 1.61
C LYS A 192 -29.88 -1.57 0.54
N ILE A 193 -28.92 -2.47 0.82
CA ILE A 193 -28.51 -3.57 -0.06
C ILE A 193 -29.14 -4.91 0.38
N GLY A 194 -29.47 -5.07 1.66
CA GLY A 194 -30.20 -6.21 2.17
C GLY A 194 -31.60 -6.29 1.57
N PRO A 195 -32.14 -7.52 1.40
CA PRO A 195 -33.45 -7.76 0.77
C PRO A 195 -34.61 -7.07 1.49
#